data_AF-A0A662S6M4-F1
#
_entry.id   AF-A0A662S6M4-F1
#
_cell.length_a   1.000
_cell.length_b   1.000
_cell.length_c   1.000
_cell.angle_alpha   90.00
_cell.angle_beta   90.00
_cell.angle_gamma   90.00
#
_symmetry.space_group_name_H-M   'P 1'
#
loop_
_entity.id
_entity.type
_entity.pdbx_description
1 polymer ?
#
loop_
_entity_poly.entity_id
_entity_poly.type
_entity_poly.pdbx_seq_one_letter_code
_entity_poly.pdbx_strand_id
1 'polypeptide(L)'
;MNEGEFRPDPERLEFFLRQVVKPLGPGLMSFMLSRVKKEFKDMNWIQVFLEEPAKFYEMLSIALGGQRRADLLIKMVSAYLLTEFRVYFDADELIAALKSGSREYVKKFFSEVLKAMGEIRIIRV
;
A
#
# COMPACT_ATOMS: atom_id res chain seq x y z
N MET A 1 18.88 18.52 1.43
CA MET A 1 17.55 17.92 1.28
C MET A 1 17.20 17.32 2.63
N ASN A 2 16.24 17.90 3.34
CA ASN A 2 15.81 17.38 4.64
C ASN A 2 14.41 16.79 4.46
N GLU A 3 14.31 15.47 4.63
CA GLU A 3 13.07 14.71 4.59
C GLU A 3 12.27 15.00 5.87
N GLY A 4 11.06 15.53 5.72
CA GLY A 4 10.16 15.77 6.85
C GLY A 4 9.66 14.45 7.44
N GLU A 5 9.52 14.38 8.77
CA GLU A 5 9.07 13.18 9.46
C GLU A 5 7.64 12.80 9.06
N PHE A 6 7.51 11.61 8.47
CA PHE A 6 6.25 11.02 8.01
C PHE A 6 5.41 10.52 9.19
N ARG A 7 4.29 11.19 9.50
CA ARG A 7 3.34 10.77 10.55
C ARG A 7 1.87 10.87 10.08
N PRO A 8 1.37 9.92 9.26
CA PRO A 8 -0.04 9.88 8.89
C PRO A 8 -0.94 9.54 10.10
N ASP A 9 -2.13 10.13 10.13
CA ASP A 9 -3.19 9.79 11.10
C ASP A 9 -3.64 8.33 10.88
N PRO A 10 -3.54 7.44 11.89
CA PRO A 10 -3.86 6.02 11.76
C PRO A 10 -5.29 5.71 11.29
N GLU A 11 -6.29 6.51 11.68
CA GLU A 11 -7.69 6.25 11.33
C GLU A 11 -7.97 6.60 9.87
N ARG A 12 -7.41 7.73 9.42
CA ARG A 12 -7.42 8.18 8.03
C ARG A 12 -6.72 7.18 7.11
N LEU A 13 -5.57 6.69 7.56
CA LEU A 13 -4.80 5.64 6.91
C LEU A 13 -5.59 4.33 6.74
N GLU A 14 -6.31 3.90 7.77
CA GLU A 14 -7.15 2.70 7.72
C GLU A 14 -8.34 2.90 6.76
N PHE A 15 -8.99 4.06 6.81
CA PHE A 15 -10.09 4.43 5.90
C PHE A 15 -9.62 4.46 4.44
N PHE A 16 -8.50 5.15 4.17
CA PHE A 16 -7.83 5.21 2.89
C PHE A 16 -7.66 3.82 2.29
N LEU A 17 -7.14 2.92 3.08
CA LEU A 17 -6.83 1.60 2.60
C LEU A 17 -8.07 0.75 2.37
N ARG A 18 -9.13 0.92 3.17
CA ARG A 18 -10.43 0.32 2.86
C ARG A 18 -10.96 0.78 1.49
N GLN A 19 -10.64 2.00 1.05
CA GLN A 19 -11.00 2.47 -0.30
C GLN A 19 -10.09 1.88 -1.38
N VAL A 20 -8.77 1.86 -1.17
CA VAL A 20 -7.81 1.27 -2.12
C VAL A 20 -7.99 -0.23 -2.28
N VAL A 21 -8.33 -0.91 -1.19
CA VAL A 21 -8.61 -2.35 -1.16
C VAL A 21 -10.09 -2.68 -1.36
N LYS A 22 -10.96 -1.67 -1.57
CA LYS A 22 -12.38 -1.91 -1.88
C LYS A 22 -12.57 -2.88 -3.06
N PRO A 23 -11.74 -2.82 -4.12
CA PRO A 23 -11.80 -3.82 -5.20
C PRO A 23 -11.43 -5.24 -4.77
N LEU A 24 -10.75 -5.43 -3.63
CA LEU A 24 -10.34 -6.74 -3.08
C LEU A 24 -11.50 -7.50 -2.45
N GLY A 25 -12.54 -6.76 -2.05
CA GLY A 25 -13.61 -7.28 -1.22
C GLY A 25 -13.18 -7.54 0.24
N PRO A 26 -14.16 -7.63 1.16
CA PRO A 26 -13.89 -7.75 2.60
C PRO A 26 -13.20 -9.07 3.01
N GLY A 27 -13.39 -10.15 2.24
CA GLY A 27 -12.81 -11.46 2.52
C GLY A 27 -11.28 -11.48 2.37
N LEU A 28 -10.76 -10.95 1.26
CA LEU A 28 -9.33 -10.88 1.01
C LEU A 28 -8.64 -9.95 2.02
N MET A 29 -9.28 -8.82 2.34
CA MET A 29 -8.79 -7.90 3.35
C MET A 29 -8.65 -8.55 4.72
N SER A 30 -9.69 -9.28 5.15
CA SER A 30 -9.69 -9.99 6.44
C SER A 30 -8.60 -11.08 6.49
N PHE A 31 -8.38 -11.77 5.36
CA PHE A 31 -7.30 -12.75 5.24
C PHE A 31 -5.91 -12.12 5.38
N MET A 32 -5.66 -11.00 4.68
CA MET A 32 -4.38 -10.30 4.80
C MET A 32 -4.13 -9.78 6.22
N LEU A 33 -5.15 -9.19 6.86
CA LEU A 33 -5.06 -8.72 8.24
C LEU A 33 -4.76 -9.87 9.22
N SER A 34 -5.37 -11.03 9.02
CA SER A 34 -5.10 -12.24 9.82
C SER A 34 -3.68 -12.74 9.63
N ARG A 35 -3.17 -12.76 8.40
CA ARG A 35 -1.79 -13.14 8.08
C ARG A 35 -0.77 -12.19 8.69
N VAL A 36 -0.98 -10.89 8.55
CA VAL A 36 -0.11 -9.86 9.14
C VAL A 36 -0.06 -10.01 10.66
N LYS A 37 -1.20 -10.13 11.35
CA LYS A 37 -1.19 -10.33 12.82
C LYS A 37 -0.45 -11.60 13.26
N LYS A 38 -0.51 -12.66 12.46
CA LYS A 38 0.15 -13.93 12.76
C LYS A 38 1.66 -13.83 12.58
N GLU A 39 2.11 -13.13 11.56
CA GLU A 39 3.50 -13.09 11.10
C GLU A 39 4.28 -11.89 11.69
N PHE A 40 3.59 -10.79 11.97
CA PHE A 40 4.12 -9.57 12.56
C PHE A 40 3.23 -9.14 13.72
N LYS A 41 3.53 -9.67 14.92
CA LYS A 41 2.71 -9.44 16.12
C LYS A 41 2.54 -7.96 16.48
N ASP A 42 3.57 -7.16 16.21
CA ASP A 42 3.66 -5.77 16.65
C ASP A 42 3.49 -4.76 15.50
N MET A 43 3.40 -5.23 14.24
CA MET A 43 3.25 -4.36 13.07
C MET A 43 1.85 -4.46 12.50
N ASN A 44 1.23 -3.31 12.24
CA ASN A 44 0.06 -3.27 11.37
C ASN A 44 0.49 -3.44 9.91
N TRP A 45 -0.47 -3.76 9.05
CA TRP A 45 -0.19 -4.10 7.66
C TRP A 45 0.35 -2.93 6.84
N ILE A 46 0.10 -1.68 7.24
CA ILE A 46 0.72 -0.50 6.61
C ILE A 46 2.20 -0.44 6.94
N GLN A 47 2.55 -0.69 8.20
CA GLN A 47 3.95 -0.78 8.60
C GLN A 47 4.65 -1.91 7.82
N VAL A 48 3.98 -3.05 7.62
CA VAL A 48 4.53 -4.13 6.78
C VAL A 48 4.67 -3.70 5.31
N PHE A 49 3.68 -3.00 4.75
CA PHE A 49 3.76 -2.45 3.39
C PHE A 49 4.93 -1.47 3.23
N LEU A 50 5.14 -0.57 4.19
CA LEU A 50 6.15 0.50 4.11
C LEU A 50 7.57 0.03 4.50
N GLU A 51 7.68 -0.84 5.49
CA GLU A 51 8.97 -1.27 6.05
C GLU A 51 9.45 -2.63 5.53
N GLU A 52 8.53 -3.49 5.10
CA GLU A 52 8.81 -4.86 4.63
C GLU A 52 8.11 -5.16 3.28
N PRO A 53 8.37 -4.38 2.20
CA PRO A 53 7.55 -4.43 0.98
C PRO A 53 7.59 -5.78 0.26
N ALA A 54 8.73 -6.48 0.30
CA ALA A 54 8.89 -7.81 -0.27
C ALA A 54 8.03 -8.85 0.44
N LYS A 55 7.99 -8.81 1.79
CA LYS A 55 7.14 -9.70 2.59
C LYS A 55 5.67 -9.36 2.40
N PHE A 56 5.32 -8.08 2.29
CA PHE A 56 3.98 -7.68 1.91
C PHE A 56 3.54 -8.31 0.57
N TYR A 57 4.39 -8.20 -0.45
CA TYR A 57 4.12 -8.78 -1.76
C TYR A 57 4.02 -10.31 -1.74
N GLU A 58 4.87 -10.98 -0.97
CA GLU A 58 4.83 -12.42 -0.77
C GLU A 58 3.50 -12.86 -0.14
N MET A 59 3.09 -12.21 0.96
CA MET A 59 1.81 -12.49 1.62
C MET A 59 0.63 -12.26 0.67
N LEU A 60 0.66 -11.16 -0.10
CA LEU A 60 -0.36 -10.85 -1.09
C LEU A 60 -0.43 -11.93 -2.17
N SER A 61 0.73 -12.40 -2.64
CA SER A 61 0.84 -13.48 -3.62
C SER A 61 0.27 -14.79 -3.07
N ILE A 62 0.59 -15.15 -1.82
CA ILE A 62 0.05 -16.34 -1.16
C ILE A 62 -1.48 -16.22 -1.02
N ALA A 63 -1.97 -15.06 -0.58
CA ALA A 63 -3.40 -14.80 -0.39
C ALA A 63 -4.21 -14.98 -1.67
N LEU A 64 -3.63 -14.57 -2.80
CA LEU A 64 -4.29 -14.60 -4.11
C LEU A 64 -4.06 -15.90 -4.87
N GLY A 65 -3.18 -16.79 -4.39
CA GLY A 65 -2.84 -18.04 -5.06
C GLY A 65 -1.82 -17.86 -6.19
N GLY A 66 -0.91 -16.90 -6.07
CA GLY A 66 0.28 -16.75 -6.91
C GLY A 66 0.62 -15.31 -7.28
N GLN A 67 1.88 -15.08 -7.65
CA GLN A 67 2.43 -13.77 -8.04
C GLN A 67 1.66 -13.11 -9.19
N ARG A 68 1.24 -13.90 -10.20
CA ARG A 68 0.47 -13.36 -11.35
C ARG A 68 -0.82 -12.66 -10.91
N ARG A 69 -1.51 -13.18 -9.89
CA ARG A 69 -2.76 -12.58 -9.40
C ARG A 69 -2.49 -11.36 -8.51
N ALA A 70 -1.38 -11.36 -7.76
CA ALA A 70 -0.91 -10.18 -7.05
C ALA A 70 -0.54 -9.03 -8.01
N ASP A 71 0.19 -9.35 -9.09
CA ASP A 71 0.56 -8.37 -10.12
C ASP A 71 -0.69 -7.77 -10.78
N LEU A 72 -1.65 -8.60 -11.18
CA LEU A 72 -2.93 -8.13 -11.74
C LEU A 72 -3.68 -7.21 -10.77
N LEU A 73 -3.66 -7.56 -9.48
CA LEU A 73 -4.34 -6.78 -8.48
C LEU A 73 -3.70 -5.41 -8.27
N ILE A 74 -2.36 -5.35 -8.19
CA ILE A 74 -1.64 -4.09 -8.08
C ILE A 74 -1.94 -3.20 -9.30
N LYS A 75 -1.99 -3.78 -10.52
CA LYS A 75 -2.40 -3.07 -11.73
C LYS A 75 -3.83 -2.53 -11.64
N MET A 76 -4.78 -3.31 -11.12
CA MET A 76 -6.15 -2.85 -10.89
C MET A 76 -6.21 -1.70 -9.89
N VAL A 77 -5.45 -1.79 -8.79
CA VAL A 77 -5.34 -0.71 -7.80
C VAL A 77 -4.75 0.55 -8.43
N SER A 78 -3.69 0.45 -9.22
CA SER A 78 -3.12 1.60 -9.94
C SER A 78 -4.12 2.24 -10.90
N ALA A 79 -4.90 1.45 -11.64
CA ALA A 79 -5.95 1.95 -12.53
C ALA A 79 -7.09 2.65 -11.77
N TYR A 80 -7.50 2.08 -10.62
CA TYR A 80 -8.48 2.69 -9.72
C TYR A 80 -7.98 4.03 -9.16
N LEU A 81 -6.74 4.07 -8.68
CA LEU A 81 -6.11 5.29 -8.16
C LEU A 81 -6.01 6.41 -9.20
N LEU A 82 -5.71 6.04 -10.46
CA LEU A 82 -5.71 6.98 -11.57
C LEU A 82 -7.11 7.53 -11.85
N THR A 83 -8.12 6.67 -11.84
CA THR A 83 -9.50 7.04 -12.21
C THR A 83 -10.16 7.89 -11.14
N GLU A 84 -10.09 7.47 -9.87
CA GLU A 84 -10.80 8.11 -8.76
C GLU A 84 -10.03 9.27 -8.14
N PHE A 85 -8.69 9.17 -8.09
CA PHE A 85 -7.86 10.11 -7.33
C PHE A 85 -6.84 10.86 -8.20
N ARG A 86 -6.82 10.63 -9.52
CA ARG A 86 -5.88 11.24 -10.48
C ARG A 86 -4.41 11.00 -10.13
N VAL A 87 -4.13 9.91 -9.42
CA VAL A 87 -2.77 9.52 -9.05
C VAL A 87 -2.18 8.68 -10.17
N TYR A 88 -1.09 9.15 -10.77
CA TYR A 88 -0.38 8.42 -11.81
C TYR A 88 0.83 7.68 -11.24
N PHE A 89 0.84 6.36 -11.36
CA PHE A 89 1.98 5.51 -11.06
C PHE A 89 2.10 4.40 -12.08
N ASP A 90 3.35 4.08 -12.43
CA ASP A 90 3.65 2.88 -13.20
C ASP A 90 3.47 1.66 -12.28
N ALA A 91 2.51 0.81 -12.64
CA ALA A 91 2.21 -0.38 -11.88
C ALA A 91 3.34 -1.42 -11.93
N ASP A 92 4.08 -1.51 -13.04
CA ASP A 92 5.18 -2.44 -13.19
C ASP A 92 6.39 -2.00 -12.36
N GLU A 93 6.64 -0.68 -12.25
CA GLU A 93 7.64 -0.15 -11.31
C GLU A 93 7.26 -0.40 -9.84
N LEU A 94 6.00 -0.19 -9.46
CA LEU A 94 5.52 -0.50 -8.11
C LEU A 94 5.65 -1.99 -7.78
N ILE A 95 5.29 -2.87 -8.72
CA ILE A 95 5.47 -4.32 -8.57
C ILE A 95 6.96 -4.66 -8.40
N ALA A 96 7.85 -4.08 -9.21
CA ALA A 96 9.28 -4.32 -9.10
C ALA A 96 9.84 -3.81 -7.77
N ALA A 97 9.39 -2.64 -7.31
CA ALA A 97 9.75 -2.07 -6.00
C ALA A 97 9.29 -2.96 -4.85
N LEU A 98 8.06 -3.48 -4.91
CA LEU A 98 7.52 -4.40 -3.94
C LEU A 98 8.33 -5.71 -3.91
N LYS A 99 8.56 -6.34 -5.07
CA LYS A 99 9.36 -7.58 -5.19
C LYS A 99 10.80 -7.43 -4.70
N SER A 100 11.43 -6.29 -4.97
CA SER A 100 12.82 -5.99 -4.56
C SER A 100 12.94 -5.46 -3.13
N GLY A 101 11.81 -5.14 -2.47
CA GLY A 101 11.81 -4.57 -1.12
C GLY A 101 12.24 -3.10 -1.06
N SER A 102 12.11 -2.35 -2.15
CA SER A 102 12.47 -0.93 -2.21
C SER A 102 11.53 -0.06 -1.38
N ARG A 103 11.92 0.21 -0.14
CA ARG A 103 11.15 1.03 0.80
C ARG A 103 10.99 2.47 0.33
N GLU A 104 12.03 3.04 -0.27
CA GLU A 104 12.03 4.43 -0.75
C GLU A 104 10.94 4.65 -1.79
N TYR A 105 10.88 3.78 -2.80
CA TYR A 105 9.86 3.86 -3.85
C TYR A 105 8.46 3.65 -3.28
N VAL A 106 8.29 2.67 -2.38
CA VAL A 106 6.99 2.36 -1.77
C VAL A 106 6.50 3.50 -0.86
N LYS A 107 7.39 4.13 -0.08
CA LYS A 107 7.08 5.33 0.72
C LYS A 107 6.71 6.51 -0.17
N LYS A 108 7.42 6.71 -1.28
CA LYS A 108 7.09 7.75 -2.28
C LYS A 108 5.71 7.51 -2.89
N PHE A 109 5.45 6.29 -3.37
CA PHE A 109 4.15 5.89 -3.88
C PHE A 109 3.05 6.22 -2.88
N PHE A 110 3.19 5.72 -1.66
CA PHE A 110 2.20 5.90 -0.61
C PHE A 110 1.97 7.37 -0.26
N SER A 111 3.04 8.17 -0.22
CA SER A 111 2.95 9.61 0.07
C SER A 111 2.16 10.38 -0.99
N GLU A 112 2.37 10.09 -2.27
CA GLU A 112 1.61 10.76 -3.35
C GLU A 112 0.13 10.36 -3.34
N VAL A 113 -0.17 9.10 -3.03
CA VAL A 113 -1.56 8.68 -2.89
C VAL A 113 -2.23 9.43 -1.74
N LEU A 114 -1.58 9.54 -0.58
CA LEU A 114 -2.10 10.28 0.56
C LEU A 114 -2.27 11.79 0.28
N LYS A 115 -1.36 12.40 -0.48
CA LYS A 115 -1.48 13.82 -0.90
C LYS A 115 -2.70 14.04 -1.80
N ALA A 116 -2.89 13.19 -2.81
CA ALA A 116 -3.98 13.32 -3.76
C ALA A 116 -5.36 13.15 -3.11
N MET A 117 -5.43 12.38 -2.03
CA MET A 117 -6.66 12.15 -1.27
C MET A 117 -6.94 13.23 -0.21
N GLY A 118 -6.12 14.28 -0.14
CA GLY A 118 -6.32 15.41 0.78
C GLY A 118 -6.10 15.06 2.25
N GLU A 119 -5.54 13.89 2.56
CA GLU A 119 -5.37 13.42 3.93
C GLU A 119 -4.12 13.99 4.61
N ILE A 120 -3.13 14.44 3.83
CA ILE A 120 -1.96 15.15 4.33
C ILE A 120 -2.05 16.63 3.96
N ARG A 121 -2.30 17.51 4.94
CA ARG A 121 -1.79 18.88 4.89
C ARG A 121 -0.30 18.81 5.23
N ILE A 122 0.59 18.95 4.25
CA ILE A 122 2.00 19.16 4.53
C ILE A 122 2.11 20.58 5.09
N ILE A 123 2.19 20.72 6.41
CA ILE A 123 2.41 22.02 7.05
C ILE A 123 3.90 22.36 6.88
N ARG A 124 4.20 23.45 6.14
CA ARG A 124 5.54 24.05 6.14
C ARG A 124 5.75 24.74 7.49
N VAL A 125 6.71 24.27 8.27
CA VAL A 125 7.35 25.06 9.33
C VAL A 125 8.74 25.44 8.83
#